data_AF-A0A429MIB3-F1
#
_entry.id   AF-A0A429MIB3-F1
#
_cell.length_a   1.000
_cell.length_b   1.000
_cell.length_c   1.000
_cell.angle_alpha   90.00
_cell.angle_beta   90.00
_cell.angle_gamma   90.00
#
_symmetry.space_group_name_H-M   'P 1'
#
loop_
_entity.id
_entity.type
_entity.pdbx_description
1 polymer ?
#
loop_
_entity_poly.entity_id
_entity_poly.type
_entity_poly.pdbx_seq_one_letter_code
_entity_poly.pdbx_strand_id
1 'polypeptide(L)'
;MTNTFSDHKQVEVVSTFAELVNTHFQGNKNAICWHRNLVGDFKEIVAKLELKENITEISTEDLLALELSEQGDLARDIILKDMQLLTDMGASPVLNLLKNYERDEELDFISTDVYSFHVDRSPIETD
;
A
#
# COMPACT_ATOMS: atom_id res chain seq x y z
N MET A 1 14.64 9.08 3.33
CA MET A 1 15.21 8.16 2.32
C MET A 1 15.58 8.98 1.10
N THR A 2 16.87 9.02 0.74
CA THR A 2 17.35 9.61 -0.53
C THR A 2 17.08 8.62 -1.65
N ASN A 3 15.86 8.63 -2.20
CA ASN A 3 15.43 7.68 -3.20
C ASN A 3 15.62 8.24 -4.62
N THR A 4 16.69 7.85 -5.29
CA THR A 4 16.90 8.06 -6.74
C THR A 4 16.11 7.02 -7.55
N PHE A 5 14.81 6.88 -7.30
CA PHE A 5 13.94 6.07 -8.18
C PHE A 5 13.85 6.66 -9.59
N SER A 6 14.07 7.97 -9.71
CA SER A 6 14.17 8.71 -10.97
C SER A 6 15.24 8.17 -11.92
N ASP A 7 16.29 7.53 -11.39
CA ASP A 7 17.46 7.14 -12.19
C ASP A 7 17.33 5.72 -12.74
N HIS A 8 16.31 4.97 -12.32
CA HIS A 8 16.08 3.62 -12.81
C HIS A 8 15.36 3.65 -14.16
N LYS A 9 16.02 3.16 -15.21
CA LYS A 9 15.51 3.23 -16.59
C LYS A 9 14.13 2.57 -16.77
N GLN A 10 13.77 1.61 -15.93
CA GLN A 10 12.50 0.88 -15.98
C GLN A 10 11.39 1.46 -15.09
N VAL A 11 11.71 2.44 -14.24
CA VAL A 11 10.71 3.10 -13.38
C VAL A 11 10.29 4.42 -14.04
N GLU A 12 8.99 4.65 -14.15
CA GLU A 12 8.42 5.94 -14.50
C GLU A 12 7.95 6.64 -13.24
N VAL A 13 8.30 7.91 -13.07
CA VAL A 13 7.95 8.68 -11.87
C VAL A 13 6.90 9.71 -12.25
N VAL A 14 5.77 9.68 -11.54
CA VAL A 14 4.63 10.56 -11.74
C VAL A 14 4.37 11.40 -10.48
N SER A 15 3.70 12.53 -10.63
CA SER A 15 3.49 13.48 -9.53
C SER A 15 2.08 13.43 -8.96
N THR A 16 1.12 12.83 -9.68
CA THR A 16 -0.28 12.77 -9.25
C THR A 16 -0.82 11.35 -9.23
N PHE A 17 -1.85 11.13 -8.41
CA PHE A 17 -2.60 9.88 -8.39
C PHE A 17 -3.27 9.58 -9.74
N ALA A 18 -3.79 10.60 -10.43
CA ALA A 18 -4.38 10.44 -11.76
C ALA A 18 -3.35 9.93 -12.79
N GLU A 19 -2.12 10.44 -12.75
CA GLU A 19 -1.05 9.91 -13.59
C GLU A 19 -0.68 8.48 -13.18
N LEU A 20 -0.62 8.16 -11.87
CA LEU A 20 -0.30 6.81 -11.38
C LEU A 20 -1.21 5.74 -12.00
N VAL A 21 -2.50 6.05 -12.12
CA VAL A 21 -3.52 5.06 -12.49
C VAL A 21 -3.88 5.06 -13.97
N ASN A 22 -3.61 6.14 -14.69
CA ASN A 22 -3.90 6.24 -16.14
C ASN A 22 -2.64 6.08 -17.02
N THR A 23 -1.44 6.10 -16.43
CA THR A 23 -0.20 5.87 -17.18
C THR A 23 -0.09 4.38 -17.49
N HIS A 24 -0.05 4.05 -18.77
CA HIS A 24 0.16 2.68 -19.23
C HIS A 24 1.65 2.38 -19.26
N PHE A 25 2.03 1.13 -18.98
CA PHE A 25 3.42 0.70 -19.20
C PHE A 25 3.79 0.78 -20.68
N GLN A 26 4.97 1.33 -20.99
CA GLN A 26 5.44 1.47 -22.37
C GLN A 26 6.94 1.16 -22.49
N GLY A 27 7.30 0.43 -23.56
CA GLY A 27 8.68 0.09 -23.86
C GLY A 27 9.35 -0.68 -22.73
N ASN A 28 10.39 -0.12 -22.13
CA ASN A 28 11.13 -0.75 -21.03
C ASN A 28 10.60 -0.36 -19.63
N LYS A 29 9.53 0.44 -19.54
CA LYS A 29 8.91 0.83 -18.27
C LYS A 29 7.98 -0.28 -17.79
N ASN A 30 8.22 -0.77 -16.58
CA ASN A 30 7.41 -1.84 -15.96
C ASN A 30 6.99 -1.53 -14.51
N ALA A 31 7.25 -0.30 -14.06
CA ALA A 31 6.84 0.18 -12.75
C ALA A 31 6.55 1.68 -12.84
N ILE A 32 5.44 2.11 -12.23
CA ILE A 32 5.10 3.52 -12.07
C ILE A 32 5.18 3.87 -10.59
N CYS A 33 5.89 4.94 -10.27
CA CYS A 33 6.10 5.43 -8.91
C CYS A 33 5.43 6.78 -8.75
N TRP A 34 4.41 6.85 -7.90
CA TRP A 34 3.85 8.12 -7.48
C TRP A 34 4.78 8.78 -6.45
N HIS A 35 5.52 9.78 -6.89
CA HIS A 35 6.40 10.53 -6.02
C HIS A 35 5.63 11.58 -5.23
N ARG A 36 5.69 11.46 -3.90
CA ARG A 36 5.04 12.39 -2.98
C ARG A 36 5.79 12.47 -1.66
N ASN A 37 5.63 13.60 -0.97
CA ASN A 37 6.13 13.79 0.38
C ASN A 37 5.05 13.37 1.38
N LEU A 38 5.32 12.33 2.17
CA LEU A 38 4.41 11.86 3.21
C LEU A 38 4.78 12.55 4.53
N VAL A 39 3.93 13.49 4.95
CA VAL A 39 4.09 14.23 6.21
C VAL A 39 3.31 13.56 7.34
N GLY A 40 3.73 13.80 8.58
CA GLY A 40 3.08 13.24 9.76
C GLY A 40 3.77 11.99 10.33
N ASP A 41 3.27 11.55 11.48
CA ASP A 41 3.81 10.42 12.25
C ASP A 41 2.94 9.16 12.09
N PHE A 42 3.22 8.39 11.04
CA PHE A 42 2.57 7.09 10.82
C PHE A 42 2.90 6.07 11.91
N LYS A 43 4.03 6.22 12.61
CA LYS A 43 4.41 5.30 13.68
C LYS A 43 3.51 5.47 14.90
N GLU A 44 3.04 6.70 15.16
CA GLU A 44 2.05 6.96 16.22
C GLU A 44 0.75 6.18 15.97
N ILE A 45 0.25 6.18 14.73
CA ILE A 45 -0.95 5.42 14.34
C ILE A 45 -0.73 3.93 14.60
N VAL A 46 0.38 3.37 14.12
CA VAL A 46 0.72 1.95 14.33
C VAL A 46 0.82 1.60 15.81
N ALA A 47 1.35 2.51 16.65
CA ALA A 47 1.49 2.27 18.08
C ALA A 47 0.16 2.29 18.85
N LYS A 48 -0.89 2.90 18.28
CA LYS A 48 -2.21 3.01 18.92
C LYS A 48 -3.24 2.02 18.38
N LEU A 49 -3.00 1.42 17.21
CA LEU A 49 -3.86 0.38 16.69
C LEU A 49 -3.60 -0.95 17.43
N GLU A 50 -4.67 -1.66 17.74
CA GLU A 50 -4.60 -2.94 18.44
C GLU A 50 -4.92 -4.09 17.48
N LEU A 51 -3.99 -5.06 17.43
CA LEU A 51 -4.19 -6.31 16.73
C LEU A 51 -5.07 -7.24 17.60
N LYS A 52 -6.27 -7.58 17.12
CA LYS A 52 -7.24 -8.42 17.85
C LYS A 52 -7.11 -9.90 17.46
N GLU A 53 -6.81 -10.18 16.19
CA GLU A 53 -6.70 -11.53 15.63
C GLU A 53 -5.42 -11.66 14.79
N ASN A 54 -5.30 -12.68 13.93
CA ASN A 54 -4.18 -12.76 12.98
C ASN A 54 -4.26 -11.65 11.92
N ILE A 55 -5.48 -11.31 11.50
CA ILE A 55 -5.80 -10.19 10.62
C ILE A 55 -6.83 -9.33 11.34
N THR A 56 -6.59 -8.03 11.45
CA THR A 56 -7.58 -7.09 12.01
C THR A 56 -7.81 -5.99 10.99
N GLU A 57 -9.00 -5.96 10.41
CA GLU A 57 -9.43 -4.87 9.54
C GLU A 57 -9.69 -3.62 10.38
N ILE A 58 -9.15 -2.50 9.92
CA ILE A 58 -9.25 -1.19 10.54
C ILE A 58 -10.18 -0.34 9.69
N SER A 59 -11.32 0.02 10.25
CA SER A 59 -12.29 0.89 9.59
C SER A 59 -11.85 2.35 9.61
N THR A 60 -12.50 3.17 8.79
CA THR A 60 -12.32 4.62 8.82
C THR A 60 -12.69 5.22 10.18
N GLU A 61 -13.70 4.65 10.83
CA GLU A 61 -14.18 5.02 12.16
C GLU A 61 -13.12 4.70 13.23
N ASP A 62 -12.46 3.54 13.13
CA ASP A 62 -11.37 3.17 14.04
C ASP A 62 -10.20 4.15 13.95
N LEU A 63 -9.81 4.58 12.73
CA LEU A 63 -8.78 5.59 12.53
C LEU A 63 -9.17 6.95 13.12
N LEU A 64 -10.42 7.37 12.92
CA LEU A 64 -10.93 8.64 13.45
C LEU A 64 -11.07 8.63 14.98
N ALA A 65 -11.28 7.47 15.59
CA ALA A 65 -11.35 7.31 17.04
C ALA A 65 -9.97 7.39 17.74
N LEU A 66 -8.87 7.33 16.99
CA LEU A 66 -7.52 7.47 17.58
C LEU A 66 -7.31 8.90 18.09
N GLU A 67 -7.01 9.01 19.38
CA GLU A 67 -6.46 10.25 19.96
C GLU A 67 -5.02 10.40 19.47
N LEU A 68 -4.73 11.36 18.60
CA LEU A 68 -3.41 11.52 17.99
C LEU A 68 -2.83 12.91 18.30
N SER A 69 -1.51 13.03 18.17
CA SER A 69 -0.85 14.34 18.07
C SER A 69 -1.17 15.00 16.72
N GLU A 70 -0.81 16.29 16.57
CA GLU A 70 -0.94 16.99 15.29
C GLU A 70 -0.18 16.28 14.15
N GLN A 71 0.96 15.64 14.45
CA GLN A 71 1.69 14.86 13.45
C GLN A 71 0.98 13.54 13.12
N GLY A 72 0.37 12.88 14.11
CA GLY A 72 -0.46 11.71 13.87
C GLY A 72 -1.71 12.04 13.05
N ASP A 73 -2.35 13.19 13.31
CA ASP A 73 -3.50 13.68 12.53
C ASP A 73 -3.16 13.90 11.06
N LEU A 74 -1.99 14.49 10.76
CA LEU A 74 -1.51 14.63 9.38
C LEU A 74 -1.33 13.27 8.67
N ALA A 75 -0.79 12.28 9.38
CA ALA A 75 -0.64 10.93 8.83
C ALA A 75 -2.00 10.25 8.61
N ARG A 76 -2.95 10.43 9.54
CA ARG A 76 -4.32 9.90 9.41
C ARG A 76 -5.03 10.50 8.21
N ASP A 77 -4.92 11.81 8.02
CA ASP A 77 -5.50 12.51 6.88
C ASP A 77 -4.98 11.98 5.53
N ILE A 78 -3.70 11.61 5.46
CA ILE A 78 -3.13 11.01 4.26
C ILE A 78 -3.76 9.64 3.99
N ILE A 79 -3.85 8.76 5.00
CA ILE A 79 -4.45 7.43 4.85
C ILE A 79 -5.90 7.56 4.38
N LEU A 80 -6.70 8.42 5.02
CA LEU A 80 -8.10 8.62 4.66
C LEU A 80 -8.26 9.16 3.23
N LYS A 81 -7.42 10.12 2.82
CA LYS A 81 -7.41 10.63 1.44
C LYS A 81 -7.05 9.56 0.42
N ASP A 82 -6.08 8.71 0.73
CA ASP A 82 -5.68 7.61 -0.16
C ASP A 82 -6.80 6.57 -0.31
N MET A 83 -7.46 6.21 0.80
CA MET A 83 -8.64 5.34 0.76
C MET A 83 -9.77 5.97 -0.07
N GLN A 84 -9.99 7.29 0.05
CA GLN A 84 -11.00 7.98 -0.75
C GLN A 84 -10.64 7.97 -2.25
N LEU A 85 -9.37 8.27 -2.60
CA LEU A 85 -8.90 8.25 -3.99
C LEU A 85 -9.09 6.87 -4.64
N LEU A 86 -8.79 5.80 -3.92
CA LEU A 86 -9.01 4.42 -4.39
C LEU A 86 -10.51 4.10 -4.52
N THR A 87 -11.33 4.52 -3.55
CA THR A 87 -12.78 4.32 -3.58
C THR A 87 -13.43 5.07 -4.74
N ASP A 88 -13.03 6.32 -4.99
CA ASP A 88 -13.51 7.16 -6.09
C ASP A 88 -13.18 6.57 -7.46
N MET A 89 -12.13 5.77 -7.53
CA MET A 89 -11.77 4.98 -8.70
C MET A 89 -12.59 3.69 -8.89
N GLY A 90 -13.48 3.38 -7.96
CA GLY A 90 -14.28 2.15 -7.97
C GLY A 90 -13.57 0.94 -7.36
N ALA A 91 -12.44 1.14 -6.66
CA ALA A 91 -11.82 0.08 -5.86
C ALA A 91 -12.50 -0.07 -4.49
N SER A 92 -12.17 -1.16 -3.79
CA SER A 92 -12.63 -1.43 -2.41
C SER A 92 -11.41 -1.48 -1.47
N PRO A 93 -10.80 -0.34 -1.12
CA PRO A 93 -9.60 -0.31 -0.29
C PRO A 93 -9.91 -0.78 1.13
N VAL A 94 -9.03 -1.61 1.69
CA VAL A 94 -9.09 -2.08 3.08
C VAL A 94 -7.74 -1.83 3.76
N LEU A 95 -7.78 -1.45 5.04
CA LEU A 95 -6.58 -1.31 5.87
C LEU A 95 -6.57 -2.45 6.89
N ASN A 96 -5.54 -3.29 6.84
CA ASN A 96 -5.42 -4.45 7.71
C ASN A 96 -4.15 -4.38 8.57
N LEU A 97 -4.28 -4.72 9.84
CA LEU A 97 -3.15 -5.17 10.65
C LEU A 97 -2.96 -6.66 10.47
N LEU A 98 -1.75 -7.07 10.11
CA LEU A 98 -1.39 -8.47 9.91
C LEU A 98 -0.34 -8.87 10.96
N LYS A 99 -0.62 -9.91 11.73
CA LYS A 99 0.31 -10.47 12.71
C LYS A 99 1.48 -11.18 12.05
N ASN A 100 1.15 -12.04 11.10
CA ASN A 100 2.03 -12.81 10.23
C ASN A 100 1.18 -13.38 9.09
N TYR A 101 1.85 -13.81 8.03
CA TYR A 101 1.25 -14.57 6.95
C TYR A 101 1.17 -16.04 7.39
N GLU A 102 0.03 -16.70 7.21
CA GLU A 102 -0.04 -18.14 7.44
C GLU A 102 0.83 -18.85 6.41
N ARG A 103 1.60 -19.84 6.88
CA ARG A 103 2.48 -20.60 6.02
C ARG A 103 1.68 -21.66 5.29
N ASP A 104 1.84 -21.69 3.96
CA ASP A 104 1.36 -22.80 3.15
C ASP A 104 2.18 -24.07 3.47
N GLU A 105 1.52 -25.11 3.98
CA GLU A 105 2.16 -26.41 4.28
C GLU A 105 2.23 -27.34 3.05
N GLU A 106 1.60 -27.02 1.92
CA GLU A 106 1.69 -27.84 0.70
C GLU A 106 3.10 -27.82 0.09
N LEU A 107 3.85 -26.73 0.31
CA LEU A 107 5.23 -26.54 -0.17
C LEU A 107 6.18 -26.21 0.99
N ASP A 108 6.21 -27.09 1.99
CA ASP A 108 7.02 -26.97 3.22
C ASP A 108 8.53 -26.78 3.01
N PHE A 109 9.05 -27.10 1.83
CA PHE A 109 10.43 -26.88 1.42
C PHE A 109 10.74 -25.44 0.96
N ILE A 110 9.72 -24.62 0.69
CA ILE A 110 9.90 -23.21 0.34
C ILE A 110 9.92 -22.38 1.63
N SER A 111 10.99 -21.62 1.82
CA SER A 111 11.27 -20.87 3.06
C SER A 111 10.56 -19.50 3.12
N THR A 112 9.54 -19.25 2.31
CA THR A 112 8.94 -17.91 2.21
C THR A 112 7.74 -17.73 3.14
N ASP A 113 7.77 -16.65 3.92
CA ASP A 113 6.65 -16.14 4.72
C ASP A 113 5.62 -15.42 3.81
N VAL A 114 5.05 -16.14 2.85
CA VAL A 114 3.99 -15.64 1.95
C VAL A 114 2.75 -16.51 2.09
N TYR A 115 1.56 -15.89 2.06
CA TYR A 115 0.27 -16.59 2.19
C TYR A 115 0.08 -17.63 1.07
N SER A 116 0.58 -17.35 -0.13
CA SER A 116 0.69 -18.28 -1.25
C SER A 116 1.72 -17.76 -2.25
N PHE A 117 2.45 -18.65 -2.91
CA PHE A 117 3.37 -18.29 -3.99
C PHE A 117 2.74 -18.65 -5.34
N HIS A 118 2.39 -17.61 -6.11
CA HIS A 118 1.93 -17.77 -7.48
C HIS A 118 2.98 -17.19 -8.44
N VAL A 119 3.40 -17.99 -9.42
CA VAL A 119 4.08 -17.46 -10.61
C VAL A 119 3.01 -17.11 -11.62
N ASP A 120 2.45 -15.91 -11.47
CA ASP A 120 1.52 -15.39 -12.45
C ASP A 120 2.27 -14.79 -13.64
N ARG A 121 1.87 -15.21 -14.84
CA ARG A 121 2.30 -14.62 -16.10
C ARG A 121 1.06 -14.35 -16.93
N SER A 122 0.65 -13.09 -17.00
CA SER A 122 -0.39 -12.70 -17.96
C SER A 122 0.24 -12.58 -19.35
N PRO A 123 -0.24 -13.34 -20.36
CA PRO A 123 0.20 -13.17 -21.74
C PRO A 123 -0.47 -11.97 -22.44
N ILE A 124 -1.43 -11.32 -21.78
CA ILE A 124 -2.24 -10.22 -22.32
C ILE A 124 -2.08 -9.02 -21.38
N GLU A 125 -1.76 -7.86 -21.95
CA GLU A 125 -1.74 -6.60 -21.20
C GLU A 125 -3.13 -6.34 -20.63
N THR A 126 -3.20 -6.04 -19.34
CA THR A 126 -4.44 -5.59 -18.71
C THR A 126 -4.53 -4.08 -18.91
N ASP A 127 -5.72 -3.59 -19.23
CA ASP A 127 -6.03 -2.17 -19.49
C ASP A 127 -5.62 -1.24 -18.33
#